data_AF-A0A377DSX8-F1
#
_entry.id   AF-A0A377DSX8-F1
#
_cell.length_a   1.000
_cell.length_b   1.000
_cell.length_c   1.000
_cell.angle_alpha   90.00
_cell.angle_beta   90.00
_cell.angle_gamma   90.00
#
_symmetry.space_group_name_H-M   'P 1'
#
loop_
_entity.id
_entity.type
_entity.pdbx_description
1 polymer ?
#
loop_
_entity_poly.entity_id
_entity_poly.type
_entity_poly.pdbx_seq_one_letter_code
_entity_poly.pdbx_strand_id
1 'polypeptide(L)'
;MLLHHDAMTGLLNRRQFYHITEPGQMQHLAIAQDYSLLLIDTDRFKHINDLYGHSKGDEVLCALARTLESCARKGDFGVSLGRRRVCLIATKKPHWIPRFRWLKLSA
;
A
#
# COMPACT_ATOMS: atom_id res chain seq x y z
N MET A 1 -4.79 8.47 17.30
CA MET A 1 -5.25 7.72 16.10
C MET A 1 -4.26 7.79 14.92
N LEU A 2 -3.55 8.92 14.68
CA LEU A 2 -2.51 9.08 13.63
C LEU A 2 -1.22 8.23 13.82
N LEU A 3 -1.07 7.52 14.93
CA LEU A 3 0.13 6.72 15.22
C LEU A 3 0.33 5.55 14.23
N HIS A 4 -0.77 4.99 13.73
CA HIS A 4 -0.76 3.83 12.84
C HIS A 4 -1.18 4.16 11.40
N HIS A 5 -1.85 5.28 11.17
CA HIS A 5 -2.41 5.64 9.86
C HIS A 5 -1.81 6.93 9.31
N ASP A 6 -1.74 7.00 7.99
CA ASP A 6 -1.40 8.19 7.23
C ASP A 6 -2.59 9.16 7.22
N ALA A 7 -2.35 10.41 7.62
CA ALA A 7 -3.42 11.40 7.83
C ALA A 7 -4.19 11.75 6.54
N MET A 8 -3.52 11.68 5.40
CA MET A 8 -4.07 12.11 4.12
C MET A 8 -4.87 10.99 3.47
N THR A 9 -4.28 9.79 3.41
CA THR A 9 -4.85 8.66 2.67
C THR A 9 -5.72 7.75 3.53
N GLY A 10 -5.59 7.79 4.86
CA GLY A 10 -6.27 6.88 5.78
C GLY A 10 -5.66 5.47 5.85
N LEU A 11 -4.78 5.12 4.91
CA LEU A 11 -4.05 3.85 4.89
C LEU A 11 -3.14 3.72 6.11
N LEU A 12 -2.68 2.50 6.38
CA LEU A 12 -1.61 2.30 7.33
C LEU A 12 -0.38 3.11 6.93
N ASN A 13 0.33 3.66 7.90
CA ASN A 13 1.53 4.44 7.61
C ASN A 13 2.74 3.52 7.36
N ARG A 14 3.82 4.11 6.84
CA ARG A 14 5.08 3.41 6.56
C ARG A 14 5.65 2.67 7.77
N ARG A 15 5.41 3.14 9.00
CA ARG A 15 5.88 2.43 10.21
C ARG A 15 5.14 1.11 10.40
N GLN A 16 3.84 1.08 10.11
CA GLN A 16 3.05 -0.15 10.15
C GLN A 16 3.45 -1.15 9.07
N PHE A 17 3.88 -0.68 7.88
CA PHE A 17 4.47 -1.58 6.88
C PHE A 17 5.60 -2.41 7.47
N TYR A 18 6.61 -1.75 8.06
CA TYR A 18 7.74 -2.45 8.67
C TYR A 18 7.30 -3.38 9.79
N HIS A 19 6.41 -2.91 10.67
CA HIS A 19 5.88 -3.73 11.77
C HIS A 19 5.18 -4.99 11.27
N ILE A 20 4.37 -4.90 10.20
CA ILE A 20 3.65 -6.05 9.63
C ILE A 20 4.62 -7.00 8.92
N THR A 21 5.64 -6.48 8.24
CA THR A 21 6.61 -7.29 7.49
C THR A 21 7.75 -7.84 8.34
N GLU A 22 7.82 -7.48 9.63
CA GLU A 22 8.82 -8.03 10.55
C GLU A 22 8.55 -9.54 10.78
N PRO A 23 9.58 -10.41 10.70
CA PRO A 23 9.40 -11.86 10.76
C PRO A 23 8.60 -12.36 11.97
N GLY A 24 8.75 -11.74 13.14
CA GLY A 24 8.04 -12.12 14.36
C GLY A 24 6.57 -11.68 14.39
N GLN A 25 6.18 -10.66 13.64
CA GLN A 25 4.81 -10.15 13.59
C GLN A 25 3.96 -10.85 12.52
N MET A 26 4.59 -11.31 11.44
CA MET A 26 3.90 -12.05 10.38
C MET A 26 3.20 -13.30 10.89
N GLN A 27 3.82 -14.01 11.83
CA GLN A 27 3.24 -15.20 12.48
C GLN A 27 1.96 -14.88 13.26
N HIS A 28 1.89 -13.72 13.91
CA HIS A 28 0.74 -13.29 14.70
C HIS A 28 -0.44 -12.81 13.86
N LEU A 29 -0.18 -12.23 12.69
CA LEU A 29 -1.23 -11.67 11.83
C LEU A 29 -1.94 -12.71 10.97
N ALA A 30 -1.65 -14.01 11.16
CA ALA A 30 -2.11 -15.10 10.30
C ALA A 30 -1.82 -14.85 8.81
N ILE A 31 -0.87 -13.95 8.52
CA ILE A 31 -0.23 -13.85 7.22
C ILE A 31 0.61 -15.12 7.16
N ALA A 32 0.15 -16.10 6.39
CA ALA A 32 0.90 -17.31 6.14
C ALA A 32 2.34 -16.95 5.73
N GLN A 33 3.29 -17.87 5.90
CA GLN A 33 4.71 -17.63 5.52
C GLN A 33 4.88 -17.09 4.09
N ASP A 34 3.87 -17.26 3.23
CA ASP A 34 3.77 -16.64 1.91
C ASP A 34 2.84 -15.42 1.89
N TYR A 35 3.42 -14.22 1.71
CA TYR A 35 2.68 -13.00 1.37
C TYR A 35 3.15 -12.46 0.02
N SER A 36 2.38 -11.53 -0.53
CA SER A 36 2.71 -10.84 -1.78
C SER A 36 2.61 -9.33 -1.60
N LEU A 37 3.59 -8.60 -2.11
CA LEU A 37 3.60 -7.14 -2.11
C LEU A 37 3.30 -6.61 -3.50
N LEU A 38 2.30 -5.75 -3.59
CA LEU A 38 2.03 -4.92 -4.74
C LEU A 38 2.42 -3.48 -4.43
N LEU A 39 3.56 -3.04 -4.96
CA LEU A 39 4.00 -1.66 -4.87
C LEU A 39 3.46 -0.85 -6.06
N ILE A 40 2.78 0.25 -5.76
CA ILE A 40 2.23 1.16 -6.77
C ILE A 40 2.89 2.52 -6.59
N ASP A 41 3.58 3.01 -7.63
CA ASP A 41 4.09 4.37 -7.73
C ASP A 41 3.21 5.13 -8.73
N THR A 42 2.73 6.31 -8.36
CA THR A 42 1.99 7.17 -9.28
C THR A 42 2.96 7.78 -10.29
N ASP A 43 2.98 7.25 -11.51
CA ASP A 43 3.80 7.78 -12.59
C ASP A 43 3.50 9.26 -12.85
N ARG A 44 4.55 10.05 -13.09
CA ARG A 44 4.47 11.49 -13.40
C ARG A 44 3.73 12.33 -12.35
N PHE A 45 3.68 11.89 -11.08
CA PHE A 45 3.00 12.64 -10.01
C PHE A 45 3.48 14.09 -9.85
N LYS A 46 4.78 14.34 -10.05
CA LYS A 46 5.33 15.70 -10.06
C LYS A 46 4.68 16.58 -11.13
N HIS A 47 4.43 16.04 -12.32
CA HIS A 47 3.78 16.78 -13.40
C HIS A 47 2.33 17.14 -13.06
N ILE A 48 1.60 16.26 -12.36
CA ILE A 48 0.26 16.57 -11.84
C ILE A 48 0.33 17.73 -10.84
N ASN A 49 1.26 17.67 -9.89
CA ASN A 49 1.43 18.75 -8.90
C ASN A 49 1.83 20.08 -9.55
N ASP A 50 2.74 20.03 -10.52
CA ASP A 50 3.24 21.23 -11.20
C ASP A 50 2.14 21.89 -12.07
N LEU A 51 1.23 21.09 -12.66
CA LEU A 51 0.12 21.60 -13.50
C LEU A 51 -1.13 22.00 -12.72
N TYR A 52 -1.49 21.25 -11.68
CA TYR A 52 -2.79 21.36 -11.01
C TYR A 52 -2.68 21.71 -9.51
N GLY A 53 -1.45 21.90 -9.01
CA GLY A 53 -1.18 22.17 -7.61
C GLY A 53 -1.15 20.91 -6.73
N HIS A 54 -0.50 21.04 -5.57
CA HIS A 54 -0.33 19.94 -4.62
C HIS A 54 -1.65 19.33 -4.13
N SER A 55 -2.68 20.15 -3.90
CA SER A 55 -3.99 19.67 -3.47
C SER A 55 -4.59 18.65 -4.45
N LYS A 56 -4.38 18.84 -5.76
CA LYS A 56 -4.86 17.88 -6.76
C LYS A 56 -4.07 16.58 -6.73
N GLY A 57 -2.77 16.65 -6.46
CA GLY A 57 -1.95 15.45 -6.20
C GLY A 57 -2.47 14.67 -4.99
N ASP A 58 -2.79 15.36 -3.90
CA ASP A 58 -3.32 14.75 -2.69
C ASP A 58 -4.66 14.05 -2.97
N GLU A 59 -5.55 14.66 -3.75
CA GLU A 59 -6.79 14.03 -4.23
C GLU A 59 -6.53 12.74 -5.01
N VAL A 60 -5.54 12.73 -5.91
CA VAL A 60 -5.15 11.55 -6.69
C VAL A 60 -4.67 10.43 -5.77
N LEU A 61 -3.87 10.74 -4.74
CA LEU A 61 -3.40 9.74 -3.78
C LEU A 61 -4.54 9.19 -2.93
N CYS A 62 -5.46 10.05 -2.50
CA CYS A 62 -6.65 9.62 -1.76
C CYS A 62 -7.54 8.70 -2.62
N ALA A 63 -7.73 9.03 -3.90
CA ALA A 63 -8.48 8.19 -4.82
C ALA A 63 -7.79 6.83 -5.06
N LEU A 64 -6.46 6.84 -5.20
CA LEU A 64 -5.67 5.62 -5.34
C LEU A 64 -5.78 4.73 -4.09
N ALA A 65 -5.67 5.32 -2.90
CA ALA A 65 -5.82 4.63 -1.63
C ALA A 65 -7.19 3.95 -1.50
N ARG A 66 -8.27 4.70 -1.77
CA ARG A 66 -9.65 4.16 -1.75
C ARG A 66 -9.84 3.02 -2.75
N THR A 67 -9.26 3.17 -3.95
CA THR A 67 -9.31 2.12 -4.99
C THR A 67 -8.60 0.86 -4.49
N LEU A 68 -7.42 1.01 -3.89
CA LEU A 68 -6.63 -0.09 -3.36
C LEU A 68 -7.36 -0.82 -2.23
N GLU A 69 -8.00 -0.10 -1.30
CA GLU A 69 -8.82 -0.69 -0.24
C GLU A 69 -10.06 -1.40 -0.79
N SER A 70 -10.72 -0.84 -1.81
CA SER A 70 -11.90 -1.48 -2.43
C SER A 70 -11.58 -2.80 -3.13
N CYS A 71 -10.33 -2.97 -3.57
CA CYS A 71 -9.83 -4.21 -4.19
C CYS A 71 -9.22 -5.19 -3.16
N ALA A 72 -8.96 -4.72 -1.93
CA ALA A 72 -8.34 -5.51 -0.88
C ALA A 72 -9.32 -6.54 -0.32
N ARG A 73 -8.85 -7.77 -0.08
CA ARG A 73 -9.65 -8.81 0.57
C ARG A 73 -9.52 -8.70 2.08
N LYS A 74 -10.39 -9.41 2.80
CA LYS A 74 -10.24 -9.55 4.26
C LYS A 74 -8.88 -10.15 4.59
N GLY A 75 -8.08 -9.42 5.37
CA GLY A 75 -6.72 -9.80 5.76
C GLY A 75 -5.62 -9.18 4.89
N ASP A 76 -5.96 -8.45 3.82
CA ASP A 76 -4.98 -7.65 3.09
C ASP A 76 -4.86 -6.26 3.70
N PHE A 77 -3.70 -5.62 3.56
CA PHE A 77 -3.39 -4.33 4.18
C PHE A 77 -2.93 -3.30 3.15
N GLY A 78 -3.64 -2.19 3.07
CA GLY A 78 -3.22 -1.00 2.32
C GLY A 78 -2.29 -0.13 3.16
N VAL A 79 -1.16 0.28 2.58
CA VAL A 79 -0.14 1.08 3.25
C VAL A 79 0.27 2.27 2.39
N SER A 80 0.26 3.47 2.98
CA SER A 80 0.95 4.65 2.45
C SER A 80 2.44 4.57 2.74
N LEU A 81 3.26 4.58 1.70
CA LEU A 81 4.72 4.65 1.80
C LEU A 81 5.26 6.08 1.66
N GLY A 82 4.36 7.07 1.58
CA GLY A 82 4.68 8.49 1.52
C GLY A 82 4.02 9.20 0.33
N ARG A 83 4.64 10.27 -0.13
CA ARG A 83 4.05 11.30 -1.03
C ARG A 83 3.58 10.84 -2.42
N ARG A 84 3.86 9.62 -2.86
CA ARG A 84 3.50 9.18 -4.23
C ARG A 84 3.33 7.67 -4.38
N ARG A 85 3.43 6.93 -3.27
CA ARG A 85 3.56 5.48 -3.29
C ARG A 85 2.64 4.87 -2.26
N VAL A 86 1.91 3.86 -2.70
CA VAL A 86 1.10 3.00 -1.85
C VAL A 86 1.48 1.55 -2.09
N CYS A 87 1.21 0.71 -1.11
CA CYS A 87 1.50 -0.71 -1.14
C CYS A 87 0.28 -1.50 -0.69
N LEU A 88 0.01 -2.61 -1.34
CA LEU A 88 -0.90 -3.64 -0.83
C LEU A 88 -0.07 -4.83 -0.36
N ILE A 89 -0.24 -5.21 0.91
CA ILE A 89 0.25 -6.46 1.47
C ILE A 89 -0.89 -7.47 1.38
N ALA A 90 -0.74 -8.50 0.54
CA ALA A 90 -1.75 -9.52 0.33
C ALA A 90 -1.34 -10.86 0.94
N THR A 91 -2.26 -11.50 1.66
CA THR A 91 -2.05 -12.81 2.33
C THR A 91 -2.00 -14.00 1.39
N LYS A 92 -2.49 -13.82 0.15
CA LYS A 92 -2.41 -14.80 -0.93
C LYS A 92 -2.12 -14.08 -2.24
N LYS A 93 -1.34 -14.69 -3.13
CA LYS A 93 -1.10 -14.15 -4.47
C LYS A 93 -2.46 -13.96 -5.19
N PRO A 94 -2.85 -12.73 -5.55
CA PRO A 94 -4.09 -12.51 -6.29
C PRO A 94 -3.97 -13.13 -7.68
N HIS A 95 -4.82 -14.11 -8.00
CA HIS A 95 -4.80 -14.81 -9.29
C HIS A 95 -5.11 -13.91 -10.50
N TRP A 96 -5.66 -12.70 -10.28
CA TRP A 96 -6.19 -11.80 -11.32
C TRP A 96 -5.25 -10.63 -11.67
N ILE A 97 -4.06 -10.54 -11.06
CA ILE A 97 -3.10 -9.46 -11.30
C ILE A 97 -1.82 -10.01 -11.97
N PRO A 98 -1.86 -10.29 -13.28
CA PRO A 98 -0.70 -10.79 -14.03
C PRO A 98 0.31 -9.70 -14.41
N ARG A 99 -0.07 -8.41 -14.34
CA ARG A 99 0.66 -7.30 -14.98
C ARG A 99 1.61 -6.49 -14.09
N PHE A 100 1.63 -6.75 -12.79
CA PHE A 100 2.49 -6.00 -11.85
C PHE A 100 3.73 -6.81 -11.47
N ARG A 101 4.85 -6.11 -11.29
CA ARG A 101 6.13 -6.71 -10.87
C ARG A 101 6.04 -7.07 -9.39
N TRP A 102 5.73 -8.32 -9.10
CA TRP A 102 5.68 -8.86 -7.75
C TRP A 102 7.10 -9.02 -7.20
N LEU A 103 7.42 -8.37 -6.08
CA LEU A 103 8.59 -8.72 -5.28
C LEU A 103 8.20 -9.92 -4.41
N LYS A 104 8.67 -11.11 -4.78
CA LYS A 104 8.56 -12.29 -3.91
C LYS A 104 9.63 -12.14 -2.83
N LEU A 105 9.22 -11.77 -1.62
CA LEU A 105 10.10 -11.80 -0.46
C LEU A 105 10.00 -13.21 0.13
N SER A 106 10.97 -14.06 -0.21
CA SER A 106 11.17 -15.31 0.52
C SER A 106 11.78 -14.93 1.88
N ALA A 107 11.11 -15.30 2.96
CA ALA A 107 11.69 -15.26 4.30
C ALA A 107 12.85 -16.25 4.41
#